data_AF-A0AB38NXY4-F1
#
_entry.id   AF-A0AB38NXY4-F1
#
_cell.length_a   1.000
_cell.length_b   1.000
_cell.length_c   1.000
_cell.angle_alpha   90.00
_cell.angle_beta   90.00
_cell.angle_gamma   90.00
#
_symmetry.space_group_name_H-M   'P 1'
#
loop_
_entity.id
_entity.type
_entity.pdbx_description
1 polymer ?
#
loop_
_entity_poly.entity_id
_entity_poly.type
_entity_poly.pdbx_seq_one_letter_code
_entity_poly.pdbx_strand_id
1 'polypeptide(L)'
;ARRYKVISKILSNYSYASPKVPEINDIVPLPPAPLPEWDGRLKWVEEREANIAPPKPSEAQIAELARAKQLNPATGRPLPSSPDFEKDGTALLLCRSGEPCPKSGYWQPAWQPNRGVSKEEIRYVKQGEIMPTDRVERVHPRPWPLKDKWIQEEQQVEWRLVGEA
;
A
#
# COMPACT_ATOMS: atom_id res chain seq x y z
N ALA A 1 -1.80 -50.54 11.73
CA ALA A 1 -0.92 -49.55 11.06
C ALA A 1 -1.67 -48.51 10.19
N ARG A 2 -2.78 -48.84 9.52
CA ARG A 2 -3.48 -47.91 8.60
C ARG A 2 -3.88 -46.56 9.25
N ARG A 3 -4.34 -46.54 10.51
CA ARG A 3 -4.78 -45.31 11.21
C ARG A 3 -3.68 -44.28 11.39
N TYR A 4 -2.53 -44.69 11.95
CA TYR A 4 -1.37 -43.80 12.10
C TYR A 4 -0.93 -43.18 10.77
N LYS A 5 -0.99 -43.94 9.67
CA LYS A 5 -0.65 -43.43 8.33
C LYS A 5 -1.64 -42.36 7.85
N VAL A 6 -2.94 -42.53 8.11
CA VAL A 6 -3.97 -41.55 7.77
C VAL A 6 -3.83 -40.29 8.62
N ILE A 7 -3.70 -40.44 9.95
CA ILE A 7 -3.51 -39.33 10.88
C ILE A 7 -2.25 -38.54 10.50
N SER A 8 -1.12 -39.23 10.30
CA SER A 8 0.13 -38.59 9.87
C SER A 8 -0.04 -37.83 8.56
N LYS A 9 -0.71 -38.39 7.55
CA LYS A 9 -0.97 -37.68 6.28
C LYS A 9 -1.81 -36.42 6.48
N ILE A 10 -2.85 -36.47 7.30
CA ILE A 10 -3.71 -35.31 7.60
C ILE A 10 -2.88 -34.24 8.34
N LEU A 11 -2.16 -34.61 9.40
CA LEU A 11 -1.33 -33.67 10.17
C LEU A 11 -0.22 -33.05 9.31
N SER A 12 0.40 -33.82 8.41
CA SER A 12 1.40 -33.30 7.47
C SER A 12 0.78 -32.31 6.49
N ASN A 13 -0.38 -32.65 5.89
CA ASN A 13 -1.07 -31.76 4.95
C ASN A 13 -1.48 -30.43 5.59
N TYR A 14 -1.89 -30.45 6.87
CA TYR A 14 -2.32 -29.28 7.61
C TYR A 14 -1.24 -28.69 8.53
N SER A 15 0.02 -29.10 8.39
CA SER A 15 1.14 -28.66 9.27
C SER A 15 1.26 -27.13 9.40
N TYR A 16 0.98 -26.39 8.32
CA TYR A 16 0.96 -24.92 8.30
C TYR A 16 -0.10 -24.28 9.22
N ALA A 17 -1.09 -25.05 9.66
CA ALA A 17 -2.20 -24.62 10.49
C ALA A 17 -2.08 -25.05 11.96
N SER A 18 -0.93 -25.64 12.35
CA SER A 18 -0.66 -26.12 13.71
C SER A 18 -1.79 -26.99 14.28
N PRO A 19 -2.11 -28.13 13.63
CA PRO A 19 -3.25 -28.96 14.00
C PRO A 19 -3.09 -29.56 15.39
N LYS A 20 -4.18 -29.58 16.17
CA LYS A 20 -4.24 -30.23 17.49
C LYS A 20 -5.28 -31.35 17.44
N VAL A 21 -4.96 -32.49 18.01
CA VAL A 21 -5.84 -33.68 18.04
C VAL A 21 -6.05 -34.11 19.48
N PRO A 22 -6.88 -33.40 20.27
CA PRO A 22 -7.17 -33.79 21.65
C PRO A 22 -7.84 -35.17 21.75
N GLU A 23 -8.59 -35.58 20.72
CA GLU A 23 -9.27 -36.88 20.61
C GLU A 23 -8.33 -38.05 20.23
N ILE A 24 -7.01 -37.86 20.22
CA ILE A 24 -6.06 -38.89 19.75
C ILE A 24 -6.17 -40.20 20.53
N ASN A 25 -6.43 -40.11 21.84
CA ASN A 25 -6.58 -41.27 22.71
C ASN A 25 -7.91 -42.03 22.46
N ASP A 26 -8.92 -41.35 21.94
CA ASP A 26 -10.21 -41.96 21.57
C ASP A 26 -10.09 -42.71 20.23
N ILE A 27 -9.23 -42.24 19.32
CA ILE A 27 -9.02 -42.86 18.00
C ILE A 27 -8.01 -44.02 18.09
N VAL A 28 -6.98 -43.83 18.91
CA VAL A 28 -5.84 -44.73 19.06
C VAL A 28 -5.47 -44.86 20.54
N PRO A 29 -6.22 -45.67 21.31
CA PRO A 29 -5.91 -45.89 22.72
C PRO A 29 -4.59 -46.65 22.87
N LEU A 30 -3.96 -46.48 24.03
CA LEU A 30 -2.74 -47.22 24.35
C LEU A 30 -3.05 -48.72 24.50
N PRO A 31 -2.19 -49.62 23.99
CA PRO A 31 -2.36 -51.07 24.19
C PRO A 31 -2.36 -51.40 25.69
N PRO A 32 -3.19 -52.35 26.17
CA PRO A 32 -3.85 -53.45 25.44
C PRO A 32 -5.30 -53.18 24.97
N ALA A 33 -5.78 -51.93 25.02
CA ALA A 33 -7.17 -51.61 24.70
C ALA A 33 -7.55 -51.96 23.23
N PRO A 34 -8.76 -52.47 22.97
CA PRO A 34 -9.24 -52.71 21.61
C PRO A 34 -9.40 -51.38 20.87
N LEU A 35 -9.08 -51.38 19.57
CA LEU A 35 -9.23 -50.20 18.73
C LEU A 35 -10.73 -49.96 18.43
N PRO A 36 -11.30 -48.81 18.82
CA PRO A 36 -12.71 -48.49 18.55
C PRO A 36 -12.92 -48.26 17.06
N GLU A 37 -14.15 -48.31 16.54
CA GLU A 37 -14.41 -47.95 15.13
C GLU A 37 -14.09 -46.47 14.87
N TRP A 38 -13.51 -46.16 13.71
CA TRP A 38 -13.12 -44.79 13.33
C TRP A 38 -13.34 -44.58 11.84
N ASP A 39 -13.98 -43.46 11.50
CA ASP A 39 -14.41 -43.05 10.17
C ASP A 39 -13.29 -42.44 9.31
N GLY A 40 -12.13 -42.17 9.90
CA GLY A 40 -10.97 -41.59 9.21
C GLY A 40 -10.93 -40.06 9.23
N ARG A 41 -11.80 -39.39 9.99
CA ARG A 41 -11.85 -37.92 10.11
C ARG A 41 -11.36 -37.46 11.49
N LEU A 42 -10.87 -36.23 11.55
CA LEU A 42 -10.46 -35.57 12.80
C LEU A 42 -11.40 -34.38 13.05
N LYS A 43 -11.82 -34.18 14.30
CA LYS A 43 -12.75 -33.10 14.66
C LYS A 43 -12.16 -31.74 14.32
N TRP A 44 -10.85 -31.59 14.52
CA TRP A 44 -10.12 -30.38 14.14
C TRP A 44 -10.24 -30.02 12.66
N VAL A 45 -10.27 -31.00 11.74
CA VAL A 45 -10.42 -30.73 10.30
C VAL A 45 -11.80 -30.17 10.01
N GLU A 46 -12.84 -30.74 10.64
CA GLU A 46 -14.23 -30.30 10.49
C GLU A 46 -14.41 -28.89 11.05
N GLU A 47 -13.87 -28.59 12.22
CA GLU A 47 -13.88 -27.24 12.83
C GLU A 47 -13.16 -26.22 11.95
N ARG A 48 -12.08 -26.63 11.28
CA ARG A 48 -11.32 -25.76 10.41
C ARG A 48 -12.00 -25.50 9.06
N GLU A 49 -12.58 -26.52 8.46
CA GLU A 49 -13.35 -26.36 7.23
C GLU A 49 -14.65 -25.59 7.48
N ALA A 50 -15.20 -25.69 8.69
CA ALA A 50 -16.34 -24.90 9.15
C ALA A 50 -15.98 -23.45 9.52
N ASN A 51 -14.69 -23.08 9.65
CA ASN A 51 -14.29 -21.70 9.92
C ASN A 51 -14.54 -20.82 8.68
N ILE A 52 -15.71 -20.20 8.66
CA ILE A 52 -16.13 -19.20 7.68
C ILE A 52 -15.13 -18.05 7.68
N ALA A 53 -14.79 -17.55 6.49
CA ALA A 53 -13.89 -16.40 6.34
C ALA A 53 -14.35 -15.24 7.25
N PRO A 54 -13.42 -14.53 7.91
CA PRO A 54 -13.78 -13.40 8.75
C PRO A 54 -14.62 -12.40 7.96
N PRO A 55 -15.61 -11.76 8.59
CA PRO A 55 -16.43 -10.76 7.91
C PRO A 55 -15.52 -9.67 7.36
N LYS A 56 -15.87 -9.16 6.16
CA LYS A 56 -15.15 -8.05 5.54
C LYS A 56 -15.07 -6.89 6.56
N PRO A 57 -13.88 -6.27 6.76
CA PRO A 57 -13.75 -5.15 7.67
C PRO A 57 -14.64 -3.99 7.24
N SER A 58 -15.09 -3.19 8.20
CA SER A 58 -15.89 -2.01 7.91
C SER A 58 -15.10 -0.99 7.07
N GLU A 59 -15.79 -0.21 6.23
CA GLU A 59 -15.16 0.82 5.40
C GLU A 59 -14.37 1.84 6.23
N ALA A 60 -14.85 2.13 7.44
CA ALA A 60 -14.15 2.99 8.40
C ALA A 60 -12.79 2.42 8.81
N GLN A 61 -12.71 1.12 9.10
CA GLN A 61 -11.44 0.45 9.44
C GLN A 61 -10.50 0.39 8.24
N ILE A 62 -11.01 0.18 7.03
CA ILE A 62 -10.19 0.21 5.81
C ILE A 62 -9.58 1.59 5.63
N ALA A 63 -10.39 2.64 5.79
CA ALA A 63 -9.91 4.02 5.68
C ALA A 63 -8.89 4.37 6.77
N GLU A 64 -9.08 3.90 8.01
CA GLU A 64 -8.15 4.10 9.11
C GLU A 64 -6.80 3.41 8.84
N LEU A 65 -6.84 2.13 8.45
CA LEU A 65 -5.63 1.36 8.13
C LEU A 65 -4.91 1.92 6.91
N ALA A 66 -5.65 2.33 5.87
CA ALA A 66 -5.09 2.97 4.69
C ALA A 66 -4.37 4.28 5.06
N ARG A 67 -5.00 5.14 5.88
CA ARG A 67 -4.35 6.37 6.38
C ARG A 67 -3.11 6.07 7.22
N ALA A 68 -3.17 5.07 8.10
CA ALA A 68 -2.04 4.65 8.93
C ALA A 68 -0.86 4.16 8.09
N LYS A 69 -1.12 3.57 6.91
CA LYS A 69 -0.12 3.11 5.95
C LYS A 69 0.14 4.09 4.82
N GLN A 70 -0.42 5.31 4.88
CA GLN A 70 -0.28 6.33 3.83
C GLN A 70 -0.67 5.81 2.43
N LEU A 71 -1.73 5.02 2.37
CA LEU A 71 -2.32 4.48 1.15
C LEU A 71 -3.63 5.23 0.82
N ASN A 72 -3.96 5.28 -0.46
CA ASN A 72 -5.27 5.71 -0.92
C ASN A 72 -6.31 4.64 -0.49
N PRO A 73 -7.36 5.00 0.27
CA PRO A 73 -8.34 4.04 0.77
C PRO A 73 -9.19 3.39 -0.33
N ALA A 74 -9.33 4.04 -1.49
CA ALA A 74 -10.11 3.51 -2.61
C ALA A 74 -9.27 2.61 -3.53
N THR A 75 -8.02 2.99 -3.80
CA THR A 75 -7.16 2.30 -4.79
C THR A 75 -6.12 1.38 -4.16
N GLY A 76 -5.82 1.54 -2.87
CA GLY A 76 -4.75 0.81 -2.18
C GLY A 76 -3.34 1.24 -2.57
N ARG A 77 -3.19 2.24 -3.44
CA ARG A 77 -1.89 2.75 -3.91
C ARG A 77 -1.24 3.68 -2.89
N PRO A 78 0.11 3.74 -2.83
CA PRO A 78 0.80 4.65 -1.93
C PRO A 78 0.50 6.12 -2.28
N LEU A 79 0.33 6.95 -1.25
CA LEU A 79 0.24 8.40 -1.40
C LEU A 79 1.64 9.00 -1.61
N PRO A 80 1.75 10.21 -2.20
CA PRO A 80 3.04 10.88 -2.42
C PRO A 80 3.89 11.12 -1.16
N SER A 81 3.25 11.12 0.01
CA SER A 81 3.93 11.24 1.31
C SER A 81 4.52 9.93 1.83
N SER A 82 4.20 8.80 1.19
CA SER A 82 4.70 7.47 1.56
C SER A 82 6.11 7.23 1.03
N PRO A 83 7.01 6.59 1.82
CA PRO A 83 8.32 6.16 1.32
C PRO A 83 8.21 5.18 0.15
N ASP A 84 7.10 4.43 0.06
CA ASP A 84 6.87 3.43 -0.98
C ASP A 84 6.29 4.04 -2.29
N PHE A 85 6.20 5.37 -2.38
CA PHE A 85 5.72 6.04 -3.58
C PHE A 85 6.78 6.05 -4.69
N GLU A 86 6.69 5.08 -5.60
CA GLU A 86 7.54 5.02 -6.77
C GLU A 86 7.24 6.16 -7.76
N LYS A 87 8.25 7.00 -8.01
CA LYS A 87 8.16 8.17 -8.88
C LYS A 87 8.42 7.88 -10.37
N ASP A 88 8.99 6.71 -10.67
CA ASP A 88 9.59 6.39 -11.96
C ASP A 88 8.69 5.55 -12.89
N GLY A 89 7.48 5.19 -12.44
CA GLY A 89 6.63 4.23 -13.14
C GLY A 89 5.77 4.80 -14.30
N THR A 90 5.70 6.12 -14.46
CA THR A 90 4.76 6.73 -15.40
C THR A 90 5.49 7.41 -16.55
N ALA A 91 5.07 7.12 -17.79
CA ALA A 91 5.56 7.76 -19.00
C ALA A 91 5.76 9.27 -18.81
N LEU A 92 6.85 9.83 -19.35
CA LEU A 92 7.28 11.24 -19.28
C LEU A 92 6.22 12.20 -19.89
N LEU A 93 5.04 12.28 -19.29
CA LEU A 93 4.04 13.27 -19.61
C LEU A 93 4.49 14.58 -18.97
N LEU A 94 4.78 15.53 -19.83
CA LEU A 94 5.19 16.88 -19.47
C LEU A 94 4.08 17.85 -19.85
N CYS A 95 3.75 18.76 -18.94
CA CYS A 95 2.73 19.78 -19.16
C CYS A 95 3.18 21.14 -18.62
N ARG A 96 2.78 22.23 -19.25
CA ARG A 96 3.13 23.57 -18.77
C ARG A 96 2.06 24.13 -17.84
N SER A 97 2.50 24.93 -16.88
CA SER A 97 1.59 25.74 -16.06
C SER A 97 0.71 26.61 -16.96
N GLY A 98 -0.60 26.63 -16.72
CA GLY A 98 -1.59 27.33 -17.55
C GLY A 98 -2.23 26.49 -18.65
N GLU A 99 -1.68 25.32 -18.98
CA GLU A 99 -2.31 24.37 -19.92
C GLU A 99 -3.30 23.44 -19.19
N PRO A 100 -4.32 22.91 -19.89
CA PRO A 100 -5.20 21.90 -19.32
C PRO A 100 -4.45 20.58 -19.11
N CYS A 101 -4.64 19.97 -17.94
CA CYS A 101 -4.00 18.72 -17.56
C CYS A 101 -4.45 17.56 -18.47
N PRO A 102 -3.54 16.82 -19.12
CA PRO A 102 -3.89 15.76 -20.06
C PRO A 102 -4.38 14.49 -19.36
N LYS A 103 -3.98 14.26 -18.11
CA LYS A 103 -4.31 13.05 -17.34
C LYS A 103 -4.37 13.34 -15.84
N SER A 104 -5.39 12.80 -15.18
CA SER A 104 -5.53 12.91 -13.72
C SER A 104 -4.43 12.13 -13.00
N GLY A 105 -3.77 12.76 -12.03
CA GLY A 105 -2.74 12.11 -11.25
C GLY A 105 -1.94 13.07 -10.37
N TYR A 106 -0.84 12.56 -9.85
CA TYR A 106 0.13 13.27 -9.04
C TYR A 106 1.23 13.84 -9.93
N TRP A 107 1.34 15.17 -9.94
CA TRP A 107 2.27 15.94 -10.76
C TRP A 107 3.31 16.61 -9.87
N GLN A 108 4.55 16.67 -10.33
CA GLN A 108 5.65 17.36 -9.65
C GLN A 108 6.25 18.39 -10.62
N PRO A 109 6.67 19.58 -10.15
CA PRO A 109 7.38 20.53 -11.00
C PRO A 109 8.71 19.90 -11.44
N ALA A 110 8.98 19.93 -12.74
CA ALA A 110 10.27 19.55 -13.32
C ALA A 110 11.23 20.73 -13.14
N TRP A 111 12.24 20.55 -12.29
CA TRP A 111 13.18 21.60 -11.92
C TRP A 111 13.91 22.21 -13.13
N GLN A 112 14.05 23.53 -13.14
CA GLN A 112 14.84 24.27 -14.12
C GLN A 112 15.98 25.05 -13.42
N PRO A 113 17.26 24.83 -13.78
CA PRO A 113 18.42 25.33 -13.03
C PRO A 113 18.51 26.85 -12.82
N ASN A 114 17.78 27.65 -13.62
CA ASN A 114 17.89 29.11 -13.61
C ASN A 114 16.62 29.84 -13.13
N ARG A 115 15.63 29.13 -12.56
CA ARG A 115 14.33 29.73 -12.21
C ARG A 115 14.12 30.01 -10.71
N GLY A 116 15.08 29.67 -9.85
CA GLY A 116 14.97 29.80 -8.39
C GLY A 116 14.82 28.44 -7.71
N VAL A 117 14.73 28.45 -6.38
CA VAL A 117 14.58 27.23 -5.59
C VAL A 117 13.09 26.92 -5.45
N SER A 118 12.65 25.79 -6.01
CA SER A 118 11.30 25.25 -5.82
C SER A 118 11.27 24.29 -4.62
N LYS A 119 10.12 24.17 -3.97
CA LYS A 119 9.88 23.15 -2.94
C LYS A 119 9.64 21.74 -3.53
N GLU A 120 9.52 21.63 -4.85
CA GLU A 120 9.28 20.39 -5.58
C GLU A 120 8.07 19.58 -5.07
N GLU A 121 7.04 20.29 -4.61
CA GLU A 121 5.85 19.71 -4.00
C GLU A 121 4.98 18.95 -5.02
N ILE A 122 4.60 17.72 -4.68
CA ILE A 122 3.73 16.89 -5.51
C ILE A 122 2.28 17.31 -5.30
N ARG A 123 1.56 17.57 -6.39
CA ARG A 123 0.16 18.00 -6.38
C ARG A 123 -0.72 17.04 -7.16
N TYR A 124 -1.90 16.76 -6.63
CA TYR A 124 -2.93 16.05 -7.39
C TYR A 124 -3.67 17.04 -8.30
N VAL A 125 -3.78 16.73 -9.58
CA VAL A 125 -4.50 17.54 -10.58
C VAL A 125 -5.41 16.61 -11.39
N LYS A 126 -6.68 17.00 -11.60
CA LYS A 126 -7.61 16.22 -12.41
C LYS A 126 -7.44 16.53 -13.89
N GLN A 127 -7.78 15.57 -14.75
CA GLN A 127 -7.77 15.78 -16.19
C GLN A 127 -8.67 16.96 -16.57
N GLY A 128 -8.15 17.86 -17.41
CA GLY A 128 -8.83 19.09 -17.84
C GLY A 128 -8.69 20.29 -16.90
N GLU A 129 -8.19 20.12 -15.66
CA GLU A 129 -7.89 21.25 -14.79
C GLU A 129 -6.66 22.02 -15.28
N ILE A 130 -6.64 23.33 -15.08
CA ILE A 130 -5.51 24.18 -15.46
C ILE A 130 -4.33 23.88 -14.54
N MET A 131 -3.18 23.58 -15.13
CA MET A 131 -1.96 23.30 -14.37
C MET A 131 -1.52 24.54 -13.56
N PRO A 132 -1.29 24.39 -12.25
CA PRO A 132 -1.00 25.54 -11.39
C PRO A 132 0.42 26.09 -11.62
N THR A 133 0.65 27.32 -11.19
CA THR A 133 2.00 27.89 -11.06
C THR A 133 2.71 27.31 -9.84
N ASP A 134 4.04 27.35 -9.87
CA ASP A 134 4.87 26.98 -8.74
C ASP A 134 5.40 28.21 -7.99
N ARG A 135 5.62 28.07 -6.69
CA ARG A 135 6.15 29.13 -5.82
C ARG A 135 7.65 28.93 -5.67
N VAL A 136 8.41 29.79 -6.32
CA VAL A 136 9.88 29.74 -6.31
C VAL A 136 10.45 30.84 -5.44
N GLU A 137 11.51 30.52 -4.71
CA GLU A 137 12.29 31.49 -3.95
C GLU A 137 13.52 31.91 -4.76
N ARG A 138 13.71 33.22 -4.90
CA ARG A 138 14.85 33.82 -5.58
C ARG A 138 15.63 34.74 -4.66
N VAL A 139 16.94 34.66 -4.77
CA VAL A 139 17.86 35.59 -4.09
C VAL A 139 18.02 36.82 -4.96
N HIS A 140 17.62 37.96 -4.43
CA HIS A 140 17.85 39.27 -5.05
C HIS A 140 19.08 39.91 -4.40
N PRO A 141 20.23 39.97 -5.09
CA PRO A 141 21.44 40.56 -4.54
C PRO A 141 21.24 42.06 -4.34
N ARG A 142 21.69 42.60 -3.21
CA ARG A 142 21.58 44.04 -2.93
C ARG A 142 22.96 44.67 -2.73
N PRO A 143 23.17 45.94 -3.13
CA PRO A 143 24.43 46.62 -2.89
C PRO A 143 24.75 46.72 -1.40
N TRP A 144 26.02 46.53 -1.06
CA TRP A 144 26.51 46.71 0.30
C TRP A 144 26.18 48.14 0.80
N PRO A 145 25.70 48.32 2.05
CA PRO A 145 25.68 47.38 3.18
C PRO A 145 24.38 46.56 3.34
N LEU A 146 23.48 46.57 2.35
CA LEU A 146 22.21 45.85 2.44
C LEU A 146 22.43 44.34 2.26
N LYS A 147 21.79 43.52 3.11
CA LYS A 147 21.79 42.05 2.95
C LYS A 147 20.97 41.64 1.73
N ASP A 148 21.34 40.55 1.09
CA ASP A 148 20.51 39.94 0.04
C ASP A 148 19.08 39.67 0.52
N LYS A 149 18.13 39.77 -0.40
CA LYS A 149 16.70 39.62 -0.11
C LYS A 149 16.17 38.36 -0.77
N TRP A 150 15.48 37.52 0.00
CA TRP A 150 14.69 36.42 -0.54
C TRP A 150 13.34 36.94 -0.98
N ILE A 151 12.96 36.66 -2.22
CA ILE A 151 11.67 37.03 -2.79
C ILE A 151 10.99 35.73 -3.23
N GLN A 152 9.73 35.57 -2.83
CA GLN A 152 8.90 34.47 -3.29
C GLN A 152 8.07 34.96 -4.48
N GLU A 153 8.16 34.26 -5.60
CA GLU A 153 7.46 34.60 -6.84
C GLU A 153 6.68 33.39 -7.35
N GLU A 154 5.53 33.63 -7.97
CA GLU A 154 4.82 32.59 -8.71
C GLU A 154 5.36 32.50 -10.12
N GLN A 155 5.83 31.32 -10.51
CA GLN A 155 6.46 31.10 -11.80
C GLN A 155 5.77 29.97 -12.55
N GLN A 156 5.61 30.16 -13.86
CA GLN A 156 5.22 29.08 -14.75
C GLN A 156 6.36 28.07 -14.83
N VAL A 157 6.05 26.81 -14.57
CA VAL A 157 6.97 25.68 -14.65
C VAL A 157 6.42 24.59 -15.55
N GLU A 158 7.30 23.70 -15.97
CA GLU A 158 6.91 22.42 -16.55
C GLU A 158 6.65 21.43 -15.40
N TRP A 159 5.61 20.64 -15.55
CA TRP A 159 5.16 19.63 -14.62
C TRP A 159 5.38 18.27 -15.25
N ARG A 160 5.86 17.31 -14.46
CA ARG A 160 5.97 15.90 -14.85
C ARG A 160 4.97 15.06 -14.07
N LEU A 161 4.34 14.10 -14.73
CA LEU A 161 3.48 13.12 -14.06
C LEU A 161 4.36 12.12 -13.30
N VAL A 162 4.06 11.90 -12.03
CA VAL A 162 4.83 11.04 -11.12
C VAL A 162 4.06 9.79 -10.74
N GLY A 163 2.73 9.87 -10.67
CA GLY A 163 1.90 8.69 -10.41
C GLY A 163 0.43 8.94 -10.71
N GLU A 164 -0.32 7.86 -10.88
CA GLU A 164 -1.79 7.89 -10.97
C GLU A 164 -2.39 7.80 -9.56
N ALA A 165 -3.60 8.37 -9.36
CA ALA A 165 -4.28 8.38 -8.06
C ALA A 165 -5.14 7.14 -7.81
#